data_AF-A0A536XTW1-F1
#
_entry.id   AF-A0A536XTW1-F1
#
_cell.length_a   1.000
_cell.length_b   1.000
_cell.length_c   1.000
_cell.angle_alpha   90.00
_cell.angle_beta   90.00
_cell.angle_gamma   90.00
#
_symmetry.space_group_name_H-M   'P 1'
#
loop_
_entity.id
_entity.type
_entity.pdbx_description
1 polymer ?
#
loop_
_entity_poly.entity_id
_entity_poly.type
_entity_poly.pdbx_seq_one_letter_code
_entity_poly.pdbx_strand_id
1 'polypeptide(L)' 'MGKQELVAEILSLPLEERMELVEAIWASISTVPDALPLTDWQKEELDRRLAEMDADPDGGLTMEEVFAAIRRGK' A
#
# COMPACT_ATOMS: atom_id res chain seq x y z
N MET A 1 -5.90 10.97 24.54
CA MET A 1 -6.16 9.67 23.92
C MET A 1 -4.83 9.04 23.52
N GLY A 2 -4.57 7.80 23.94
CA GLY A 2 -3.37 7.06 23.54
C GLY A 2 -3.50 6.45 22.14
N LYS A 3 -2.39 6.11 21.48
CA LYS A 3 -2.42 5.43 20.15
C LYS A 3 -3.28 4.16 20.17
N GLN A 4 -3.18 3.37 21.25
CA GLN A 4 -3.95 2.13 21.40
C GLN A 4 -5.45 2.37 21.57
N GLU A 5 -5.81 3.45 22.25
CA GLU A 5 -7.20 3.86 22.48
C GLU A 5 -7.85 4.34 21.16
N LEU A 6 -7.12 5.16 20.38
CA LEU A 6 -7.55 5.58 19.03
C LEU A 6 -7.75 4.38 18.09
N VAL A 7 -6.84 3.41 18.10
CA VAL A 7 -6.98 2.20 17.28
C VAL A 7 -8.21 1.40 17.71
N ALA A 8 -8.48 1.28 19.01
CA ALA A 8 -9.67 0.60 19.52
C ALA A 8 -10.96 1.29 19.05
N GLU A 9 -11.01 2.63 19.07
CA GLU A 9 -12.13 3.42 18.54
C GLU A 9 -12.33 3.17 17.04
N ILE A 10 -11.28 3.28 16.23
CA ILE A 10 -11.35 3.01 14.78
C ILE A 10 -11.85 1.59 14.52
N LEU A 11 -11.37 0.59 15.27
CA LEU A 11 -11.78 -0.80 15.09
C LEU A 11 -13.23 -1.07 15.50
N SER A 12 -13.85 -0.19 16.30
CA SER A 12 -15.27 -0.28 16.68
C SER A 12 -16.24 0.22 15.61
N LEU A 13 -15.73 0.93 14.59
CA LEU A 13 -16.54 1.44 13.49
C LEU A 13 -16.96 0.34 12.50
N PRO A 14 -18.05 0.54 11.74
CA PRO A 14 -18.40 -0.27 10.57
C PRO A 14 -17.23 -0.43 9.60
N LEU A 15 -17.23 -1.50 8.81
CA LEU A 15 -16.14 -1.78 7.88
C LEU A 15 -15.95 -0.64 6.87
N GLU A 16 -17.04 -0.09 6.37
CA GLU A 16 -17.07 0.98 5.38
C GLU A 16 -16.38 2.24 5.92
N GLU A 17 -16.74 2.68 7.12
CA GLU A 17 -16.12 3.84 7.78
C GLU A 17 -14.62 3.61 8.06
N ARG A 18 -14.23 2.38 8.41
CA ARG A 18 -12.81 2.04 8.57
C ARG A 18 -12.05 2.16 7.26
N MET A 19 -12.66 1.75 6.15
CA MET A 19 -12.04 1.86 4.83
C MET A 19 -11.86 3.32 4.42
N GLU A 20 -12.88 4.16 4.65
CA GLU A 20 -12.79 5.61 4.40
C GLU A 20 -11.68 6.28 5.22
N LEU A 21 -11.53 5.89 6.49
CA LEU A 21 -10.45 6.40 7.34
C LEU A 21 -9.06 5.94 6.87
N VAL A 22 -8.92 4.68 6.45
CA VAL A 22 -7.67 4.17 5.87
C VAL A 22 -7.29 4.97 4.63
N GLU A 23 -8.25 5.24 3.74
CA GLU A 23 -8.02 6.04 2.54
C GLU A 23 -7.66 7.49 2.88
N ALA A 24 -8.37 8.13 3.80
CA ALA A 24 -8.09 9.50 4.22
C ALA A 24 -6.69 9.65 4.85
N ILE A 25 -6.29 8.69 5.71
CA ILE A 25 -4.94 8.68 6.31
C ILE A 25 -3.89 8.47 5.22
N TRP A 26 -4.13 7.54 4.29
CA TRP A 26 -3.22 7.29 3.18
C TRP A 26 -3.04 8.53 2.29
N ALA A 27 -4.13 9.20 1.95
CA ALA A 27 -4.12 10.46 1.21
C ALA A 27 -3.37 11.57 1.96
N SER A 28 -3.48 11.64 3.28
CA SER A 28 -2.69 12.60 4.07
C SER A 28 -1.20 12.31 3.98
N ILE A 29 -0.78 11.05 4.02
CA ILE A 29 0.65 10.67 3.96
C ILE A 29 1.24 11.03 2.59
N SER A 30 0.50 10.82 1.50
CA SER A 30 0.99 11.12 0.15
C SER A 30 1.23 12.61 -0.12
N THR A 31 0.66 13.51 0.68
CA THR A 31 0.94 14.96 0.58
C THR A 31 2.32 15.37 1.10
N VAL A 32 3.04 14.48 1.78
CA VAL A 32 4.36 14.78 2.38
C VAL A 32 5.43 13.78 1.90
N PRO A 33 5.78 13.79 0.60
CA PRO A 33 6.70 12.81 0.02
C PRO A 33 8.09 12.81 0.67
N ASP A 34 8.55 13.96 1.16
CA ASP A 34 9.87 14.11 1.78
C ASP A 34 9.92 13.64 3.25
N ALA A 35 8.77 13.30 3.87
CA ALA A 35 8.73 12.83 5.26
C ALA A 35 9.38 11.45 5.43
N LEU A 36 9.48 10.66 4.36
CA LEU A 36 10.08 9.33 4.36
C LEU A 36 11.10 9.23 3.22
N PRO A 37 12.33 9.78 3.41
CA PRO A 37 13.34 9.73 2.36
C PRO A 37 13.69 8.28 2.04
N LEU A 38 13.58 7.92 0.76
CA LEU A 38 14.06 6.64 0.27
C LEU A 38 15.58 6.62 0.25
N THR A 39 16.15 5.50 0.68
CA THR A 39 17.56 5.20 0.47
C THR A 39 17.85 5.02 -1.02
N ASP A 40 19.10 5.21 -1.43
CA ASP A 40 19.46 5.17 -2.86
C ASP A 40 19.15 3.81 -3.50
N TRP A 41 19.43 2.70 -2.80
CA TRP A 41 19.11 1.37 -3.30
C TRP A 41 17.60 1.14 -3.50
N GLN A 42 16.74 1.79 -2.69
CA GLN A 42 15.29 1.71 -2.87
C GLN A 42 14.83 2.45 -4.12
N LYS A 43 15.44 3.59 -4.42
CA LYS A 43 15.17 4.35 -5.66
C LYS A 43 15.60 3.55 -6.87
N GLU A 44 16.82 3.00 -6.85
CA GLU A 44 17.35 2.16 -7.93
C GLU A 44 16.45 0.93 -8.21
N GLU A 45 15.95 0.28 -7.16
CA GLU A 45 15.04 -0.86 -7.30
C GLU A 45 13.66 -0.44 -7.87
N LEU A 46 13.15 0.74 -7.51
CA LEU A 46 11.92 1.26 -8.10
C LEU A 46 12.11 1.59 -9.57
N ASP A 47 13.21 2.25 -9.93
CA ASP A 47 13.55 2.59 -11.33
C ASP A 47 13.69 1.32 -12.18
N ARG A 48 14.34 0.28 -11.65
CA ARG A 48 14.45 -1.03 -12.32
C ARG A 48 13.08 -1.66 -12.60
N ARG A 49 12.20 -1.70 -11.59
CA ARG A 49 10.86 -2.29 -11.75
C ARG A 49 9.96 -1.50 -12.69
N LEU A 50 10.07 -0.18 -12.68
CA LEU A 50 9.36 0.68 -13.61
C LEU A 50 9.80 0.42 -15.05
N ALA A 51 11.11 0.34 -15.29
CA ALA A 51 11.64 0.01 -16.61
C ALA A 51 11.22 -1.39 -17.10
N GLU A 52 11.14 -2.37 -16.20
CA GLU A 52 10.62 -3.72 -16.52
C GLU A 52 9.14 -3.67 -16.92
N MET A 53 8.32 -2.92 -16.19
CA MET A 53 6.89 -2.75 -16.51
C MET A 53 6.67 -1.98 -17.82
N ASP A 54 7.49 -0.96 -18.10
CA ASP A 54 7.41 -0.21 -19.36
C ASP A 54 7.83 -1.08 -20.56
N ALA A 55 8.79 -1.98 -20.37
CA ALA A 55 9.27 -2.90 -21.40
C ALA A 55 8.31 -4.07 -21.64
N ASP A 56 7.60 -4.53 -20.61
CA ASP A 56 6.62 -5.60 -20.67
C ASP A 56 5.34 -5.23 -19.88
N PRO A 57 4.41 -4.49 -20.52
CA PRO A 57 3.15 -4.08 -19.88
C PRO A 57 2.27 -5.25 -19.43
N ASP A 58 2.42 -6.43 -20.05
CA ASP A 58 1.68 -7.65 -19.73
C ASP A 58 2.44 -8.56 -18.75
N GLY A 59 3.64 -8.16 -18.30
CA GLY A 59 4.48 -8.91 -17.36
C GLY A 59 3.97 -8.89 -15.91
N GLY A 60 2.91 -8.13 -15.64
CA GLY A 60 2.21 -8.10 -14.36
C GLY A 60 1.24 -9.27 -14.16
N LEU A 61 0.79 -9.45 -12.91
CA LEU A 61 -0.30 -10.36 -12.59
C LEU A 61 -1.60 -9.58 -12.41
N THR A 62 -2.70 -10.13 -12.93
CA THR A 62 -4.04 -9.64 -12.60
C THR A 62 -4.31 -9.80 -11.11
N MET A 63 -5.26 -9.02 -10.59
CA MET A 63 -5.66 -9.09 -9.20
C MET A 63 -6.14 -10.50 -8.82
N GLU A 64 -6.86 -11.17 -9.72
CA GLU A 64 -7.28 -12.56 -9.59
C GLU A 64 -6.09 -13.52 -9.45
N GLU A 65 -5.06 -13.37 -10.29
CA GLU A 65 -3.84 -14.20 -10.25
C GLU A 65 -3.05 -13.99 -8.96
N VAL A 66 -2.90 -12.74 -8.52
CA VAL A 66 -2.25 -12.38 -7.25
C VAL A 66 -2.98 -13.06 -6.09
N PHE A 67 -4.30 -12.89 -5.99
CA PHE A 67 -5.07 -13.50 -4.91
C PHE A 67 -5.10 -15.02 -5.00
N ALA A 68 -5.09 -15.59 -6.21
CA ALA A 68 -4.97 -17.03 -6.39
C ALA A 68 -3.62 -17.55 -5.89
N ALA A 69 -2.51 -16.85 -6.16
CA ALA A 69 -1.19 -17.21 -5.65
C ALA A 69 -1.11 -17.17 -4.12
N ILE A 70 -1.62 -16.10 -3.49
CA ILE A 70 -1.65 -15.96 -2.02
C ILE A 70 -2.46 -17.09 -1.37
N ARG A 71 -3.62 -17.45 -1.97
CA ARG A 71 -4.47 -18.55 -1.46
C ARG A 71 -3.81 -19.92 -1.59
N ARG A 72 -2.98 -20.15 -2.60
CA ARG A 72 -2.22 -21.40 -2.80
C ARG A 72 -1.04 -21.55 -1.83
N GLY A 73 -0.56 -20.45 -1.24
CA GLY A 73 0.54 -20.43 -0.28
C GLY A 73 0.14 -20.68 1.19
N LYS A 74 -1.02 -21.31 1.44
CA LYS A 74 -1.47 -21.79 2.76
C LYS A 74 -1.44 -23.30 2.83
#